data_AF-A0A5D2DDY4-F1
#
_entry.id   AF-A0A5D2DDY4-F1
#
_cell.length_a   1.000
_cell.length_b   1.000
_cell.length_c   1.000
_cell.angle_alpha   90.00
_cell.angle_beta   90.00
_cell.angle_gamma   90.00
#
_symmetry.space_group_name_H-M   'P 1'
#
loop_
_entity.id
_entity.type
_entity.pdbx_description
1 polymer ?
#
loop_
_entity_poly.entity_id
_entity_poly.type
_entity_poly.pdbx_seq_one_letter_code
_entity_poly.pdbx_strand_id
1 'polypeptide(L)'
;MSSICELILRFMALLLTLAAAIIIGVNKQTKFFPVQLTPAFPPVEVAARAKWHYLSALVYSLVANITASSYAAISTLIVLATRNGEAGFAQVITIFDAAIVGLLFSANGAALAVGIIGYKGNSHLQWNKVCNVFDSFCDRVAISIVLSLVASFAFIALVALAVLSLQKRFATRT
;
A
#
# COMPACT_ATOMS: atom_id res chain seq x y z
N MET A 1 11.47 18.53 -20.46
CA MET A 1 11.85 17.46 -19.51
C MET A 1 10.78 17.06 -18.49
N SER A 2 9.89 17.96 -18.02
CA SER A 2 8.94 17.67 -16.93
C SER A 2 7.95 16.52 -17.20
N SER A 3 7.34 16.46 -18.39
CA SER A 3 6.20 15.55 -18.64
C SER A 3 6.58 14.07 -18.78
N ILE A 4 7.80 13.73 -19.22
CA ILE A 4 8.24 12.32 -19.31
C ILE A 4 8.51 11.76 -17.92
N CYS A 5 9.18 12.53 -17.06
CA CYS A 5 9.45 12.13 -15.67
C CYS A 5 8.14 11.94 -14.90
N GLU A 6 7.17 12.84 -15.08
CA GLU A 6 5.83 12.74 -14.52
C GLU A 6 5.10 11.46 -14.99
N LEU A 7 5.17 11.14 -16.29
CA LEU A 7 4.57 9.93 -16.84
C LEU A 7 5.21 8.65 -16.28
N ILE A 8 6.55 8.61 -16.18
CA ILE A 8 7.29 7.47 -15.62
C ILE A 8 6.90 7.26 -14.15
N LEU A 9 6.85 8.33 -13.36
CA LEU A 9 6.47 8.26 -11.94
C LEU A 9 5.04 7.76 -11.75
N ARG A 10 4.08 8.24 -12.57
CA ARG A 10 2.70 7.74 -12.51
C ARG A 10 2.58 6.28 -12.88
N PHE A 11 3.27 5.85 -13.94
CA PHE A 11 3.26 4.46 -14.35
C PHE A 11 3.90 3.55 -13.30
N MET A 12 5.01 3.99 -12.70
CA MET A 12 5.65 3.30 -11.59
C MET A 12 4.72 3.20 -10.38
N ALA A 13 4.07 4.29 -9.98
CA ALA A 13 3.11 4.32 -8.89
C ALA A 13 1.92 3.37 -9.14
N LEU A 14 1.39 3.34 -10.37
CA LEU A 14 0.34 2.42 -10.80
C LEU A 14 0.76 0.97 -10.61
N LEU A 15 1.91 0.56 -11.16
CA LEU A 15 2.39 -0.81 -11.08
C LEU A 15 2.67 -1.25 -9.64
N LEU A 16 3.29 -0.38 -8.84
CA LEU A 16 3.64 -0.69 -7.45
C LEU A 16 2.41 -0.83 -6.56
N THR A 17 1.44 0.09 -6.65
CA THR A 17 0.19 0.01 -5.87
C THR A 17 -0.66 -1.18 -6.30
N LEU A 18 -0.73 -1.47 -7.60
CA LEU A 18 -1.42 -2.65 -8.11
C LEU A 18 -0.77 -3.95 -7.61
N ALA A 19 0.56 -4.05 -7.68
CA ALA A 19 1.29 -5.19 -7.16
C ALA A 19 1.08 -5.37 -5.65
N ALA A 20 1.16 -4.27 -4.88
CA ALA A 20 0.89 -4.28 -3.44
C ALA A 20 -0.52 -4.78 -3.12
N ALA A 21 -1.54 -4.28 -3.84
CA ALA A 21 -2.92 -4.71 -3.70
C ALA A 21 -3.10 -6.21 -4.01
N ILE A 22 -2.54 -6.69 -5.12
CA ILE A 22 -2.62 -8.10 -5.51
C ILE A 22 -1.98 -8.99 -4.44
N ILE A 23 -0.77 -8.65 -3.98
CA ILE A 23 -0.04 -9.44 -2.97
C ILE A 23 -0.85 -9.57 -1.69
N ILE A 24 -1.47 -8.51 -1.19
CA ILE A 24 -2.34 -8.57 0.00
C ILE A 24 -3.64 -9.33 -0.31
N GLY A 25 -4.31 -9.00 -1.41
CA GLY A 25 -5.64 -9.54 -1.73
C GLY A 25 -5.66 -11.05 -1.96
N VAL A 26 -4.54 -11.64 -2.38
CA VAL A 26 -4.41 -13.09 -2.52
C VAL A 26 -3.78 -13.78 -1.30
N ASN A 27 -3.41 -13.01 -0.27
CA ASN A 27 -2.65 -13.53 0.86
C ASN A 27 -3.52 -14.36 1.81
N LYS A 28 -3.21 -15.65 1.90
CA LYS A 28 -3.87 -16.61 2.79
C LYS A 28 -2.88 -17.71 3.18
N GLN A 29 -2.92 -18.14 4.43
CA GLN A 29 -2.12 -19.25 4.92
C GLN A 29 -2.91 -20.04 5.97
N THR A 30 -2.88 -21.37 5.85
CA THR A 30 -3.48 -22.28 6.83
C THR A 30 -2.37 -23.15 7.39
N LYS A 31 -2.31 -23.28 8.72
CA LYS A 31 -1.36 -24.16 9.41
C LYS A 31 -2.14 -25.04 10.39
N PHE A 32 -1.73 -26.30 10.51
CA PHE A 32 -2.32 -27.27 11.42
C PHE A 32 -1.44 -27.39 12.66
N PHE A 33 -2.05 -27.41 13.84
CA PHE A 33 -1.36 -27.61 15.11
C PHE A 33 -1.99 -28.77 15.86
N PRO A 34 -1.19 -29.73 16.35
CA PRO A 34 -1.71 -30.78 17.21
C PRO A 34 -2.04 -30.18 18.58
N VAL A 35 -3.31 -30.27 18.99
CA VAL A 35 -3.76 -29.89 20.33
C VAL A 35 -4.18 -31.16 21.07
N GLN A 36 -3.54 -31.40 22.21
CA GLN A 36 -3.96 -32.44 23.14
C GLN A 36 -5.01 -31.87 24.08
N LEU A 37 -6.25 -32.34 23.95
CA LEU A 37 -7.38 -31.86 24.76
C LEU A 37 -7.33 -32.41 26.20
N THR A 38 -6.91 -33.68 26.36
CA THR A 38 -6.57 -34.30 27.65
C THR A 38 -5.51 -35.40 27.42
N PRO A 39 -4.78 -35.86 28.45
CA PRO A 39 -3.78 -36.94 28.32
C PRO A 39 -4.36 -38.29 27.84
N ALA A 40 -5.70 -38.43 27.84
CA ALA A 40 -6.41 -39.66 27.50
C ALA A 40 -6.84 -39.74 26.02
N PHE A 41 -6.75 -38.64 25.25
CA PHE A 41 -7.16 -38.62 23.84
C PHE A 41 -5.96 -38.41 22.90
N PRO A 42 -6.00 -39.00 21.68
CA PRO A 42 -4.99 -38.71 20.67
C PRO A 42 -5.01 -37.22 20.27
N PRO A 43 -3.86 -36.64 19.87
CA PRO A 43 -3.78 -35.23 19.48
C PRO A 43 -4.75 -34.90 18.34
N VAL A 44 -5.57 -33.88 18.52
CA VAL A 44 -6.49 -33.39 17.48
C VAL A 44 -5.82 -32.23 16.74
N GLU A 45 -5.71 -32.32 15.43
CA GLU A 45 -5.15 -31.23 14.61
C GLU A 45 -6.17 -30.10 14.45
N VAL A 46 -5.88 -28.93 15.02
CA VAL A 46 -6.67 -27.72 14.80
C VAL A 46 -6.03 -26.88 13.70
N ALA A 47 -6.85 -26.45 12.73
CA ALA A 47 -6.41 -25.60 11.63
C ALA A 47 -6.51 -24.12 12.03
N ALA A 48 -5.38 -23.44 12.20
CA ALA A 48 -5.38 -21.98 12.31
C ALA A 48 -5.23 -21.36 10.91
N ARG A 49 -6.15 -20.45 10.57
CA ARG A 49 -6.20 -19.77 9.27
C ARG A 49 -5.86 -18.29 9.44
N ALA A 50 -4.83 -17.84 8.73
CA ALA A 50 -4.53 -16.43 8.53
C ALA A 50 -5.04 -16.00 7.14
N LYS A 51 -5.90 -14.99 7.10
CA LYS A 51 -6.41 -14.39 5.86
C LYS A 51 -6.31 -12.87 5.96
N TRP A 52 -6.08 -12.22 4.82
CA TRP A 52 -5.98 -10.76 4.75
C TRP A 52 -7.21 -10.04 5.33
N HIS A 53 -8.41 -10.59 5.11
CA HIS A 53 -9.66 -9.95 5.55
C HIS A 53 -9.97 -10.13 7.05
N TYR A 54 -9.14 -10.85 7.81
CA TYR A 54 -9.28 -10.96 9.27
C TYR A 54 -8.65 -9.79 10.02
N LEU A 55 -7.80 -9.00 9.36
CA LEU A 55 -7.14 -7.84 9.96
C LEU A 55 -7.60 -6.57 9.24
N SER A 56 -8.32 -5.71 9.95
CA SER A 56 -8.84 -4.45 9.39
C SER A 56 -7.73 -3.56 8.81
N ALA A 57 -6.52 -3.61 9.36
CA ALA A 57 -5.37 -2.89 8.83
C ALA A 57 -4.96 -3.38 7.42
N LEU A 58 -5.03 -4.69 7.16
CA LEU A 58 -4.71 -5.24 5.84
C LEU A 58 -5.83 -4.98 4.84
N VAL A 59 -7.09 -5.01 5.28
CA VAL A 59 -8.24 -4.58 4.46
C VAL A 59 -8.10 -3.11 4.07
N TYR A 60 -7.75 -2.24 5.02
CA TYR A 60 -7.53 -0.82 4.75
C TYR A 60 -6.36 -0.60 3.78
N SER A 61 -5.23 -1.29 3.98
CA SER A 61 -4.09 -1.29 3.05
C SER A 61 -4.46 -1.75 1.64
N LEU A 62 -5.30 -2.79 1.53
CA LEU A 62 -5.78 -3.27 0.23
C LEU A 62 -6.64 -2.20 -0.47
N VAL A 63 -7.63 -1.65 0.22
CA VAL A 63 -8.53 -0.63 -0.33
C VAL A 63 -7.76 0.61 -0.74
N ALA A 64 -6.85 1.10 0.11
CA ALA A 64 -6.01 2.26 -0.19
C ALA A 64 -5.16 2.07 -1.46
N ASN A 65 -4.53 0.90 -1.62
CA ASN A 65 -3.74 0.60 -2.82
C ASN A 65 -4.62 0.46 -4.08
N ILE A 66 -5.82 -0.11 -3.97
CA ILE A 66 -6.78 -0.18 -5.08
C ILE A 66 -7.20 1.24 -5.51
N THR A 67 -7.56 2.10 -4.55
CA THR A 67 -7.91 3.51 -4.82
C THR A 67 -6.76 4.24 -5.50
N ALA A 68 -5.54 4.10 -4.97
CA ALA A 68 -4.35 4.73 -5.53
C ALA A 68 -4.04 4.23 -6.95
N SER A 69 -4.14 2.93 -7.20
CA SER A 69 -3.92 2.35 -8.54
C SER A 69 -4.96 2.83 -9.55
N SER A 70 -6.24 2.86 -9.15
CA SER A 70 -7.34 3.33 -10.00
C SER A 70 -7.14 4.80 -10.37
N TYR A 71 -6.76 5.63 -9.39
CA TYR A 71 -6.45 7.03 -9.59
C TYR A 71 -5.21 7.22 -10.49
N ALA A 72 -4.13 6.46 -10.27
CA ALA A 72 -2.93 6.53 -11.10
C ALA A 72 -3.23 6.19 -12.56
N ALA A 73 -4.07 5.19 -12.83
CA ALA A 73 -4.51 4.85 -14.17
C ALA A 73 -5.29 6.00 -14.84
N ILE A 74 -6.29 6.53 -14.14
CA ILE A 74 -7.13 7.64 -14.65
C ILE A 74 -6.28 8.89 -14.91
N SER A 75 -5.46 9.30 -13.94
CA SER A 75 -4.59 10.49 -14.09
C SER A 75 -3.58 10.33 -15.22
N THR A 76 -3.03 9.12 -15.42
CA THR A 76 -2.13 8.82 -16.55
C THR A 76 -2.86 8.98 -17.89
N LEU A 77 -4.08 8.46 -18.03
CA LEU A 77 -4.88 8.61 -19.23
C LEU A 77 -5.22 10.07 -19.52
N ILE A 78 -5.58 10.85 -18.50
CA ILE A 78 -5.85 12.28 -18.64
C ILE A 78 -4.61 13.01 -19.15
N VAL A 79 -3.43 12.74 -18.59
CA VAL A 79 -2.18 13.41 -19.01
C VAL A 79 -1.74 13.00 -20.42
N LEU A 80 -2.01 11.76 -20.84
CA LEU A 80 -1.80 11.34 -22.22
C LEU A 80 -2.75 12.03 -23.19
N ALA A 81 -4.03 12.18 -22.81
CA ALA A 81 -5.05 12.83 -23.65
C ALA A 81 -4.88 14.36 -23.74
N THR A 82 -4.45 15.00 -22.65
CA THR A 82 -4.32 16.47 -22.56
C THR A 82 -2.97 17.02 -23.03
N ARG A 83 -2.16 16.19 -23.73
CA ARG A 83 -0.88 16.60 -24.35
C ARG A 83 -1.01 17.83 -25.28
N ASN A 84 -2.23 18.19 -25.69
CA ASN A 84 -2.54 19.32 -26.58
C ASN A 84 -3.00 20.63 -25.89
N GLY A 85 -2.81 20.82 -24.58
CA GLY A 85 -2.67 22.18 -24.02
C GLY A 85 -3.79 22.77 -23.15
N GLU A 86 -4.65 21.96 -22.54
CA GLU A 86 -5.62 22.49 -21.55
C GLU A 86 -5.01 22.57 -20.14
N ALA A 87 -4.68 23.79 -19.72
CA ALA A 87 -3.99 24.07 -18.46
C ALA A 87 -4.81 23.81 -17.17
N GLY A 88 -6.11 23.48 -17.28
CA GLY A 88 -7.03 23.38 -16.14
C GLY A 88 -6.87 22.13 -15.28
N PHE A 89 -6.52 20.98 -15.87
CA PHE A 89 -6.52 19.69 -15.14
C PHE A 89 -5.31 19.49 -14.22
N ALA A 90 -4.18 20.18 -14.47
CA ALA A 90 -2.93 19.94 -13.75
C ALA A 90 -3.03 20.24 -12.24
N GLN A 91 -3.76 21.30 -11.86
CA GLN A 91 -3.92 21.68 -10.45
C GLN A 91 -4.80 20.68 -9.69
N VAL A 92 -5.89 20.22 -10.32
CA VAL A 92 -6.78 19.19 -9.75
C VAL A 92 -6.01 17.88 -9.55
N ILE A 93 -5.25 17.45 -10.55
CA ILE A 93 -4.42 16.24 -10.45
C ILE A 93 -3.44 16.38 -9.28
N THR A 94 -2.75 17.51 -9.14
CA THR A 94 -1.80 17.74 -8.04
C THR A 94 -2.45 17.63 -6.65
N ILE A 95 -3.68 18.14 -6.48
CA ILE A 95 -4.42 18.03 -5.22
C ILE A 95 -4.75 16.57 -4.89
N PHE A 96 -5.22 15.81 -5.89
CA PHE A 96 -5.50 14.39 -5.71
C PHE A 96 -4.22 13.57 -5.49
N ASP A 97 -3.11 13.89 -6.16
CA ASP A 97 -1.80 13.27 -5.92
C ASP A 97 -1.41 13.42 -4.43
N ALA A 98 -1.59 14.62 -3.87
CA ALA A 98 -1.34 14.87 -2.44
C ALA A 98 -2.31 14.11 -1.51
N ALA A 99 -3.59 13.99 -1.88
CA ALA A 99 -4.55 13.20 -1.12
C ALA A 99 -4.19 11.70 -1.10
N ILE A 100 -3.70 11.16 -2.23
CA ILE A 100 -3.24 9.77 -2.32
C ILE A 100 -1.99 9.53 -1.47
N VAL A 101 -1.07 10.49 -1.37
CA VAL A 101 0.05 10.41 -0.41
C VAL A 101 -0.47 10.18 1.01
N GLY A 102 -1.40 11.03 1.47
CA GLY A 102 -1.97 10.90 2.82
C GLY A 102 -2.66 9.55 3.03
N LEU A 103 -3.44 9.10 2.06
CA LEU A 103 -4.13 7.80 2.09
C LEU A 103 -3.14 6.62 2.21
N LEU A 104 -2.11 6.59 1.37
CA LEU A 104 -1.14 5.49 1.37
C LEU A 104 -0.28 5.48 2.64
N PHE A 105 0.21 6.64 3.12
CA PHE A 105 0.98 6.68 4.36
C PHE A 105 0.16 6.28 5.59
N SER A 106 -1.10 6.71 5.66
CA SER A 106 -2.04 6.27 6.71
C SER A 106 -2.21 4.74 6.70
N ALA A 107 -2.46 4.16 5.52
CA ALA A 107 -2.66 2.73 5.37
C ALA A 107 -1.38 1.92 5.65
N ASN A 108 -0.24 2.39 5.16
CA ASN A 108 1.07 1.80 5.45
C ASN A 108 1.38 1.85 6.96
N GLY A 109 1.09 2.96 7.63
CA GLY A 109 1.28 3.08 9.08
C GLY A 109 0.44 2.08 9.87
N ALA A 110 -0.83 1.91 9.51
CA ALA A 110 -1.71 0.92 10.12
C ALA A 110 -1.21 -0.52 9.89
N ALA A 111 -0.83 -0.84 8.66
CA ALA A 111 -0.30 -2.16 8.30
C ALA A 111 1.05 -2.45 8.98
N LEU A 112 1.95 -1.46 9.08
CA LEU A 112 3.21 -1.56 9.81
C LEU A 112 2.98 -1.84 11.29
N ALA A 113 2.11 -1.07 11.94
CA ALA A 113 1.85 -1.21 13.36
C ALA A 113 1.41 -2.64 13.67
N VAL A 114 0.40 -3.12 12.94
CA VAL A 114 -0.12 -4.49 13.06
C VAL A 114 0.93 -5.54 12.68
N GLY A 115 1.75 -5.28 11.66
CA GLY A 115 2.85 -6.17 11.26
C GLY A 115 3.91 -6.31 12.35
N ILE A 116 4.31 -5.20 13.00
CA ILE A 116 5.28 -5.19 14.10
C ILE A 116 4.72 -5.95 15.30
N ILE A 117 3.44 -5.74 15.61
CA ILE A 117 2.72 -6.50 16.63
C ILE A 117 2.75 -8.00 16.30
N GLY A 118 2.47 -8.38 15.06
CA GLY A 118 2.49 -9.77 14.63
C GLY A 118 3.89 -10.41 14.69
N TYR A 119 4.94 -9.62 14.47
CA TYR A 119 6.33 -10.08 14.49
C TYR A 119 6.91 -10.15 15.92
N LYS A 120 6.78 -9.08 16.70
CA LYS A 120 7.36 -8.98 18.05
C LYS A 120 6.47 -9.57 19.14
N GLY A 121 5.15 -9.54 18.95
CA GLY A 121 4.19 -9.79 20.02
C GLY A 121 4.20 -8.70 21.10
N ASN A 122 3.32 -8.83 22.09
CA ASN A 122 3.33 -8.01 23.30
C ASN A 122 2.78 -8.83 24.48
N SER A 123 3.65 -9.25 25.40
CA SER A 123 3.27 -10.05 26.58
C SER A 123 2.35 -9.31 27.54
N HIS A 124 2.48 -7.99 27.68
CA HIS A 124 1.63 -7.18 28.54
C HIS A 124 0.17 -7.15 28.07
N LEU A 125 -0.06 -7.32 26.76
CA LEU A 125 -1.39 -7.36 26.14
C LEU A 125 -1.78 -8.77 25.67
N GLN A 126 -1.04 -9.81 26.09
CA GLN A 126 -1.27 -11.20 25.67
C GLN A 126 -1.30 -11.40 24.14
N TRP A 127 -0.55 -10.58 23.41
CA TRP A 127 -0.38 -10.69 21.97
C TRP A 127 0.78 -11.62 21.63
N ASN A 128 0.44 -12.80 21.14
CA ASN A 128 1.42 -13.80 20.73
C ASN A 128 2.03 -13.45 19.36
N LYS A 129 3.26 -13.93 19.14
CA LYS A 129 3.96 -13.77 17.86
C LYS A 129 3.28 -14.61 16.79
N VAL A 130 2.61 -13.95 15.85
CA VAL A 130 1.88 -14.59 14.76
C VAL A 130 2.80 -14.94 13.60
N CYS A 131 3.80 -14.11 13.31
CA CYS A 131 4.68 -14.29 12.15
C CYS A 131 5.66 -15.47 12.29
N ASN A 132 5.92 -15.96 13.50
CA ASN A 132 6.67 -17.22 13.70
C ASN A 132 5.89 -18.44 13.21
N VAL A 133 4.58 -18.33 13.15
CA VAL A 133 3.65 -19.40 12.79
C VAL A 133 3.23 -19.28 11.32
N PHE A 134 2.91 -18.04 10.90
CA PHE A 134 2.47 -17.67 9.57
C PHE A 134 3.54 -16.85 8.84
N ASP A 135 4.71 -17.45 8.68
CA ASP A 135 5.90 -16.91 8.04
C ASP A 135 5.61 -16.34 6.64
N SER A 136 5.15 -17.17 5.72
CA SER A 136 4.91 -16.76 4.32
C SER A 136 3.82 -15.69 4.22
N PHE A 137 2.82 -15.72 5.09
CA PHE A 137 1.80 -14.68 5.16
C PHE A 137 2.43 -13.33 5.55
N CYS A 138 3.26 -13.32 6.60
CA CYS A 138 3.91 -12.11 7.07
C CYS A 138 4.93 -11.56 6.07
N ASP A 139 5.70 -12.43 5.40
CA ASP A 139 6.63 -12.00 4.35
C ASP A 139 5.89 -11.30 3.20
N ARG A 140 4.77 -11.86 2.74
CA ARG A 140 3.93 -11.24 1.70
C ARG A 140 3.36 -9.89 2.15
N VAL A 141 2.91 -9.78 3.41
CA VAL A 141 2.47 -8.49 3.98
C VAL A 141 3.61 -7.48 3.96
N ALA A 142 4.81 -7.87 4.42
CA ALA A 142 5.98 -6.99 4.45
C ALA A 142 6.38 -6.51 3.03
N ILE A 143 6.40 -7.41 2.05
CA ILE A 143 6.67 -7.07 0.65
C ILE A 143 5.64 -6.06 0.12
N SER A 144 4.35 -6.30 0.37
CA SER A 144 3.29 -5.39 -0.07
C SER A 144 3.42 -3.99 0.55
N ILE A 145 3.72 -3.92 1.85
CA ILE A 145 4.00 -2.68 2.56
C ILE A 145 5.16 -1.92 1.90
N VAL A 146 6.26 -2.61 1.59
CA VAL A 146 7.43 -1.99 0.95
C VAL A 146 7.06 -1.42 -0.42
N LEU A 147 6.34 -2.19 -1.25
CA LEU A 147 5.88 -1.72 -2.56
C LEU A 147 4.97 -0.49 -2.45
N SER A 148 4.03 -0.51 -1.51
CA SER A 148 3.12 0.60 -1.21
C SER A 148 3.86 1.85 -0.70
N LEU A 149 4.92 1.68 0.10
CA LEU A 149 5.79 2.78 0.54
C LEU A 149 6.57 3.39 -0.63
N VAL A 150 7.17 2.57 -1.50
CA VAL A 150 7.87 3.06 -2.69
C VAL A 150 6.91 3.82 -3.60
N ALA A 151 5.68 3.33 -3.78
CA ALA A 151 4.65 4.05 -4.52
C ALA A 151 4.27 5.39 -3.88
N SER A 152 4.20 5.44 -2.54
CA SER A 152 3.91 6.68 -1.80
C SER A 152 4.98 7.75 -2.07
N PHE A 153 6.26 7.34 -2.13
CA PHE A 153 7.36 8.24 -2.51
C PHE A 153 7.28 8.70 -3.97
N ALA A 154 6.80 7.85 -4.88
CA ALA A 154 6.56 8.26 -6.27
C ALA A 154 5.48 9.37 -6.36
N PHE A 155 4.39 9.26 -5.60
CA PHE A 155 3.38 10.33 -5.50
C PHE A 155 3.93 11.60 -4.84
N ILE A 156 4.78 11.50 -3.82
CA ILE A 156 5.48 12.67 -3.25
C ILE A 156 6.33 13.36 -4.33
N ALA A 157 7.07 12.59 -5.13
CA ALA A 157 7.88 13.14 -6.20
C ALA A 157 7.03 13.85 -7.26
N LEU A 158 5.85 13.31 -7.60
CA LEU A 158 4.88 13.97 -8.49
C LEU A 158 4.42 15.32 -7.95
N VAL A 159 4.02 15.37 -6.67
CA VAL A 159 3.61 16.62 -6.01
C VAL A 159 4.76 17.62 -5.96
N ALA A 160 5.98 17.18 -5.64
CA ALA A 160 7.15 18.03 -5.61
C ALA A 160 7.48 18.62 -6.99
N LEU A 161 7.43 17.81 -8.05
CA LEU A 161 7.62 18.29 -9.42
C LEU A 161 6.56 19.31 -9.82
N ALA A 162 5.30 19.08 -9.45
CA ALA A 162 4.20 20.02 -9.71
C ALA A 162 4.45 21.37 -9.03
N VAL A 163 4.80 21.37 -7.73
CA VAL A 163 5.11 22.59 -6.97
C VAL A 163 6.30 23.34 -7.57
N LEU A 164 7.40 22.65 -7.89
CA LEU A 164 8.57 23.26 -8.52
C LEU A 164 8.23 23.87 -9.89
N SER A 165 7.36 23.21 -10.67
CA SER A 165 6.91 23.74 -11.96
C SER A 165 6.08 25.02 -11.81
N LEU A 166 5.22 25.08 -10.78
CA LEU A 166 4.42 26.25 -10.46
C LEU A 166 5.33 27.41 -10.03
N GLN A 167 6.28 27.17 -9.13
CA GLN A 167 7.24 28.18 -8.67
C GLN A 167 8.05 28.77 -9.82
N LYS A 168 8.54 27.94 -10.75
CA LYS A 168 9.25 28.41 -11.95
C LYS A 168 8.38 29.30 -12.82
N ARG A 169 7.10 28.94 -13.01
CA ARG A 169 6.14 29.77 -13.77
C ARG A 169 5.88 31.12 -13.10
N PHE A 170 5.79 31.17 -11.77
CA PHE A 170 5.65 32.42 -11.04
C PHE A 170 6.91 33.29 -11.16
N ALA A 171 8.10 32.71 -11.00
CA ALA A 171 9.37 33.44 -11.10
C ALA A 171 9.68 33.98 -12.51
N THR A 172 9.08 33.41 -13.56
CA THR A 172 9.24 33.90 -14.94
C THR A 172 8.24 35.03 -15.28
N ARG A 173 7.22 35.25 -14.44
CA ARG A 173 6.20 36.30 -14.64
C ARG A 173 6.51 37.61 -13.90
N THR A 174 7.50 37.61 -13.02
CA THR A 174 8.06 38.80 -12.32
C THR A 174 9.29 39.30 -13.06
#